data_AF-H3H881-F1
#
_entry.id   AF-H3H881-F1
#
_cell.length_a   1.000
_cell.length_b   1.000
_cell.length_c   1.000
_cell.angle_alpha   90.00
_cell.angle_beta   90.00
_cell.angle_gamma   90.00
#
_symmetry.space_group_name_H-M   'P 1'
#
loop_
_entity.id
_entity.type
_entity.pdbx_description
1 polymer ?
#
loop_
_entity_poly.entity_id
_entity_poly.type
_entity_poly.pdbx_seq_one_letter_code
_entity_poly.pdbx_strand_id
1 'polypeptide(L)'
;MQSVVAPAVLDMLTGEYKDGGELAILPAVAELLELEDLSYVEFPGPLKAGELEEMVLIRRELDLIELNTSSVMDPEVLENERSSLRQKRYGAAILKNPSDLYYPLLKKFSDVVSDNLPSVLPPDRGVRHEIDLVPGTKYCTTRQWPLPKEQVDVIDAFFAAKYAAGMVRESKSPHSSPTFCVRKPNGK
;
A
#
# COMPACT_ATOMS: atom_id res chain seq x y z
N MET A 1 38.76 12.96 -22.06
CA MET A 1 38.17 11.62 -22.24
C MET A 1 37.05 11.48 -21.22
N GLN A 2 35.81 11.78 -21.63
CA GLN A 2 34.63 11.52 -20.80
C GLN A 2 34.15 10.11 -21.14
N SER A 3 34.14 9.22 -20.16
CA SER A 3 33.56 7.89 -20.27
C SER A 3 32.05 8.02 -20.41
N VAL A 4 31.52 7.69 -21.59
CA VAL A 4 30.08 7.54 -21.80
C VAL A 4 29.70 6.22 -21.14
N VAL A 5 29.01 6.28 -20.01
CA VAL A 5 28.40 5.12 -19.36
C VAL A 5 27.25 4.68 -20.25
N ALA A 6 27.28 3.45 -20.75
CA ALA A 6 26.21 2.89 -21.57
C ALA A 6 24.89 2.84 -20.76
N PRO A 7 23.73 3.13 -21.37
CA PRO A 7 22.46 2.98 -20.67
C PRO A 7 22.20 1.48 -20.40
N ALA A 8 21.99 1.13 -19.15
CA ALA A 8 21.62 -0.22 -18.75
C ALA A 8 20.15 -0.47 -19.15
N VAL A 9 19.92 -1.45 -20.04
CA VAL A 9 18.59 -1.85 -20.48
C VAL A 9 18.10 -2.98 -19.56
N LEU A 10 16.99 -2.72 -18.85
CA LEU A 10 16.31 -3.71 -18.02
C LEU A 10 15.26 -4.43 -18.86
N ASP A 11 15.41 -5.74 -19.02
CA ASP A 11 14.40 -6.58 -19.63
C ASP A 11 13.23 -6.73 -18.64
N MET A 12 12.14 -6.03 -18.90
CA MET A 12 10.96 -5.97 -18.00
C MET A 12 10.21 -7.31 -17.90
N LEU A 13 10.44 -8.26 -18.81
CA LEU A 13 9.80 -9.57 -18.80
C LEU A 13 10.59 -10.58 -17.96
N THR A 14 11.92 -10.44 -17.89
CA THR A 14 12.81 -11.37 -17.17
C THR A 14 13.40 -10.78 -15.88
N GLY A 15 13.41 -9.45 -15.74
CA GLY A 15 13.98 -8.75 -14.60
C GLY A 15 15.52 -8.70 -14.60
N GLU A 16 16.17 -9.16 -15.67
CA GLU A 16 17.63 -9.18 -15.79
C GLU A 16 18.16 -7.94 -16.53
N TYR A 17 19.35 -7.49 -16.12
CA TYR A 17 20.11 -6.47 -16.84
C TYR A 17 20.94 -7.16 -17.92
N LYS A 18 20.65 -6.90 -19.19
CA LYS A 18 21.49 -7.40 -20.29
C LYS A 18 22.64 -6.43 -20.51
N ASP A 19 23.87 -6.94 -20.47
CA ASP A 19 25.04 -6.21 -20.95
C ASP A 19 24.83 -6.01 -22.45
N GLY A 20 24.81 -4.76 -22.89
CA GLY A 20 24.32 -4.35 -24.20
C GLY A 20 25.08 -5.03 -25.32
N GLY A 21 24.53 -6.13 -25.84
CA GLY A 21 24.89 -6.66 -27.15
C GLY A 21 24.74 -5.56 -28.20
N GLU A 22 25.59 -5.65 -29.23
CA GLU A 22 25.73 -4.74 -30.38
C GLU A 22 24.53 -3.81 -30.55
N LEU A 23 24.72 -2.58 -30.07
CA LEU A 23 23.71 -1.53 -29.93
C LEU A 23 22.80 -1.49 -31.16
N ALA A 24 21.59 -2.04 -31.05
CA ALA A 24 20.49 -1.55 -31.86
C ALA A 24 20.41 -0.05 -31.57
N ILE A 25 20.61 0.75 -32.62
CA ILE A 25 20.58 2.21 -32.56
C ILE A 25 19.28 2.58 -31.84
N LEU A 26 19.37 3.10 -30.60
CA LEU A 26 18.18 3.56 -29.90
C LEU A 26 17.51 4.59 -30.82
N PRO A 27 16.22 4.41 -31.16
CA PRO A 27 15.52 5.34 -32.03
C PRO A 27 15.65 6.76 -31.49
N ALA A 28 15.74 7.74 -32.38
CA ALA A 28 15.75 9.13 -31.94
C ALA A 28 14.46 9.40 -31.14
N VAL A 29 14.52 10.30 -30.14
CA VAL A 29 13.34 10.61 -29.29
C VAL A 29 12.13 11.03 -30.15
N ALA A 30 12.36 11.63 -31.32
CA ALA A 30 11.32 11.94 -32.30
C ALA A 30 10.64 10.69 -32.87
N GLU A 31 11.41 9.65 -33.21
CA GLU A 31 10.90 8.38 -33.74
C GLU A 31 10.08 7.62 -32.69
N LEU A 32 10.46 7.71 -31.40
CA LEU A 32 9.70 7.13 -30.30
C LEU A 32 8.33 7.80 -30.10
N LEU A 33 8.22 9.09 -30.42
CA LEU A 33 6.96 9.85 -30.32
C LEU A 33 6.02 9.60 -31.50
N GLU A 34 6.51 8.95 -32.57
CA GLU A 34 5.71 8.58 -33.75
C GLU A 34 5.18 7.14 -33.68
N LEU A 35 5.56 6.37 -32.66
CA LEU A 35 5.05 5.02 -32.45
C LEU A 35 3.56 5.03 -32.07
N GLU A 36 2.87 3.93 -32.38
CA GLU A 36 1.46 3.77 -32.04
C GLU A 36 1.28 3.62 -30.52
N ASP A 37 0.59 4.59 -29.91
CA ASP A 37 0.28 4.57 -28.50
C ASP A 37 -0.75 3.49 -28.18
N LEU A 38 -0.33 2.46 -27.44
CA LEU A 38 -1.25 1.45 -26.90
C LEU A 38 -1.92 1.99 -25.64
N SER A 39 -3.25 2.04 -25.64
CA SER A 39 -4.00 2.37 -24.43
C SER A 39 -3.84 1.27 -23.38
N TYR A 40 -3.95 1.63 -22.10
CA TYR A 40 -3.88 0.66 -20.99
C TYR A 40 -4.94 -0.45 -21.07
N VAL A 41 -6.04 -0.19 -21.77
CA VAL A 41 -7.15 -1.15 -21.95
C VAL A 41 -6.84 -2.17 -23.04
N GLU A 42 -6.11 -1.78 -24.08
CA GLU A 42 -5.78 -2.63 -25.24
C GLU A 42 -4.45 -3.36 -25.06
N PHE A 43 -3.52 -2.78 -24.31
CA PHE A 43 -2.22 -3.34 -23.97
C PHE A 43 -2.22 -4.81 -23.48
N PRO A 44 -3.16 -5.28 -22.64
CA PRO A 44 -3.11 -6.64 -22.08
C PRO A 44 -3.32 -7.76 -23.12
N GLY A 45 -3.94 -7.47 -24.26
CA GLY A 45 -4.21 -8.47 -25.31
C GLY A 45 -2.93 -8.93 -26.01
N PRO A 46 -2.23 -8.01 -26.71
CA PRO A 46 -0.96 -8.29 -27.38
C PRO A 46 0.11 -8.83 -26.43
N LEU A 47 0.15 -8.34 -25.18
CA LEU A 47 1.08 -8.83 -24.15
C LEU A 47 0.88 -10.32 -23.86
N LYS A 48 -0.37 -10.79 -23.77
CA LYS A 48 -0.68 -12.21 -23.52
C LYS A 48 -0.48 -13.08 -24.75
N ALA A 49 -0.63 -12.51 -25.94
CA ALA A 49 -0.40 -13.20 -27.21
C ALA A 49 1.09 -13.33 -27.55
N GLY A 50 1.98 -12.60 -26.84
CA GLY A 50 3.40 -12.56 -27.15
C GLY A 50 3.70 -11.78 -28.44
N GLU A 51 2.78 -10.91 -28.86
CA GLU A 51 2.86 -10.12 -30.09
C GLU A 51 3.66 -8.82 -29.92
N LEU A 52 4.07 -8.51 -28.67
CA LEU A 52 4.90 -7.36 -28.34
C LEU A 52 6.37 -7.78 -28.27
N GLU A 53 7.17 -7.35 -29.24
CA GLU A 53 8.62 -7.59 -29.25
C GLU A 53 9.37 -6.62 -28.32
N GLU A 54 8.98 -5.35 -28.32
CA GLU A 54 9.61 -4.31 -27.51
C GLU A 54 8.57 -3.30 -27.02
N MET A 55 8.76 -2.78 -25.80
CA MET A 55 7.88 -1.77 -25.23
C MET A 55 8.71 -0.61 -24.71
N VAL A 56 8.39 0.60 -25.18
CA VAL A 56 9.04 1.83 -24.73
C VAL A 56 8.07 2.62 -23.86
N LEU A 57 8.45 2.88 -22.61
CA LEU A 57 7.69 3.72 -21.70
C LEU A 57 8.26 5.14 -21.69
N ILE A 58 7.59 6.06 -22.39
CA ILE A 58 7.98 7.48 -22.38
C ILE A 58 7.46 8.14 -21.10
N ARG A 59 8.37 8.48 -20.19
CA ARG A 59 8.04 9.24 -18.97
C ARG A 59 8.11 10.74 -19.27
N ARG A 60 6.96 11.40 -19.39
CA ARG A 60 6.92 12.87 -19.35
C ARG A 60 7.11 13.32 -17.90
N GLU A 61 7.89 14.37 -17.65
CA GLU A 61 8.21 14.87 -16.29
C GLU A 61 6.97 15.15 -15.40
N LEU A 62 5.79 15.30 -16.00
CA LEU A 62 4.51 15.50 -15.31
C LEU A 62 3.76 14.20 -14.97
N ASP A 63 4.15 13.07 -15.55
CA ASP A 63 3.57 11.73 -15.32
C ASP A 63 4.38 10.93 -14.30
N LEU A 64 5.02 11.61 -13.35
CA LEU A 64 5.44 11.02 -12.07
C LEU A 64 4.18 10.52 -11.35
N ILE A 65 3.64 9.39 -11.81
CA ILE A 65 2.97 8.43 -10.96
C ILE A 65 4.08 7.97 -10.03
N GLU A 66 4.23 8.71 -8.94
CA GLU A 66 5.07 8.36 -7.82
C GLU A 66 4.55 7.05 -7.24
N LEU A 67 4.95 5.94 -7.86
CA LEU A 67 4.72 4.59 -7.35
C LEU A 67 5.47 4.37 -6.02
N ASN A 68 6.26 5.36 -5.55
CA ASN A 68 7.12 5.28 -4.37
C ASN A 68 7.14 6.53 -3.47
N THR A 69 6.13 7.41 -3.45
CA THR A 69 6.06 8.47 -2.40
C THR A 69 5.16 8.07 -1.25
N SER A 70 5.72 7.30 -0.32
CA SER A 70 5.26 7.27 1.07
C SER A 70 5.75 8.53 1.80
N SER A 71 5.24 9.72 1.46
CA SER A 71 5.40 10.90 2.32
C SER A 71 4.09 11.18 3.03
N VAL A 72 4.01 10.72 4.28
CA VAL A 72 2.85 10.94 5.18
C VAL A 72 2.88 12.34 5.80
N MET A 73 3.86 13.18 5.46
CA MET A 73 4.15 14.44 6.15
C MET A 73 4.60 15.55 5.19
N ASP A 74 3.82 15.83 4.15
CA ASP A 74 4.01 17.05 3.35
C ASP A 74 2.73 17.90 3.39
N PRO A 75 2.77 19.12 3.97
CA PRO A 75 1.60 19.98 4.09
C PRO A 75 1.01 20.46 2.75
N GLU A 76 1.77 20.41 1.64
CA GLU A 76 1.25 20.73 0.30
C GLU A 76 0.45 19.57 -0.33
N VAL A 77 0.48 18.37 0.27
CA VAL A 77 -0.32 17.21 -0.17
C VAL A 77 -1.80 17.33 0.27
N LEU A 78 -2.14 18.38 1.02
CA LEU A 78 -3.51 18.71 1.45
C LEU A 78 -4.38 19.34 0.36
N GLU A 79 -3.90 19.45 -0.88
CA GLU A 79 -4.79 19.85 -1.98
C GLU A 79 -5.77 18.71 -2.33
N ASN A 80 -7.05 19.04 -2.19
CA ASN A 80 -8.23 18.16 -2.29
C ASN A 80 -8.25 17.26 -3.53
N GLU A 81 -7.56 17.63 -4.60
CA GLU A 81 -7.56 16.91 -5.87
C GLU A 81 -6.70 15.64 -5.85
N ARG A 82 -5.50 15.69 -5.25
CA ARG A 82 -4.62 14.50 -5.09
C ARG A 82 -5.19 13.49 -4.12
N SER A 83 -5.86 13.98 -3.08
CA SER A 83 -6.63 13.15 -2.15
C SER A 83 -7.70 12.38 -2.90
N SER A 84 -8.46 13.04 -3.78
CA SER A 84 -9.51 12.40 -4.59
C SER A 84 -8.96 11.39 -5.60
N LEU A 85 -7.82 11.65 -6.22
CA LEU A 85 -7.19 10.74 -7.20
C LEU A 85 -6.60 9.51 -6.52
N ARG A 86 -5.91 9.68 -5.37
CA ARG A 86 -5.47 8.57 -4.52
C ARG A 86 -6.67 7.76 -4.03
N GLN A 87 -7.77 8.43 -3.64
CA GLN A 87 -9.00 7.76 -3.22
C GLN A 87 -9.65 6.92 -4.33
N LYS A 88 -9.58 7.39 -5.58
CA LYS A 88 -10.10 6.70 -6.77
C LYS A 88 -9.31 5.43 -7.16
N ARG A 89 -8.11 5.22 -6.62
CA ARG A 89 -7.25 4.06 -6.94
C ARG A 89 -6.87 3.17 -5.75
N TYR A 90 -7.45 3.36 -4.56
CA TYR A 90 -7.32 2.33 -3.51
C TYR A 90 -8.06 1.06 -3.93
N GLY A 91 -7.61 -0.11 -3.46
CA GLY A 91 -8.24 -1.41 -3.77
C GLY A 91 -9.76 -1.44 -3.53
N ALA A 92 -10.26 -0.60 -2.62
CA ALA A 92 -11.68 -0.37 -2.37
C ALA A 92 -12.48 0.18 -3.57
N ALA A 93 -11.88 1.05 -4.38
CA ALA A 93 -12.52 1.58 -5.58
C ALA A 93 -12.55 0.52 -6.70
N ILE A 94 -11.49 -0.28 -6.82
CA ILE A 94 -11.39 -1.39 -7.78
C ILE A 94 -12.41 -2.48 -7.44
N LEU A 95 -12.57 -2.84 -6.15
CA LEU A 95 -13.61 -3.77 -5.69
C LEU A 95 -15.04 -3.34 -6.05
N LYS A 96 -15.27 -2.06 -6.33
CA LYS A 96 -16.58 -1.51 -6.70
C LYS A 96 -16.81 -1.41 -8.20
N ASN A 97 -15.77 -1.57 -9.02
CA ASN A 97 -15.81 -1.42 -10.47
C ASN A 97 -15.60 -2.78 -11.16
N PRO A 98 -16.67 -3.48 -11.59
CA PRO A 98 -16.55 -4.79 -12.22
C PRO A 98 -15.84 -4.77 -13.58
N SER A 99 -15.73 -3.59 -14.21
CA SER A 99 -15.02 -3.39 -15.48
C SER A 99 -13.51 -3.23 -15.31
N ASP A 100 -13.00 -3.15 -14.08
CA ASP A 100 -11.56 -3.02 -13.83
C ASP A 100 -10.85 -4.36 -14.10
N LEU A 101 -9.69 -4.29 -14.75
CA LEU A 101 -8.87 -5.45 -15.09
C LEU A 101 -8.47 -6.28 -13.86
N TYR A 102 -8.34 -5.65 -12.69
CA TYR A 102 -7.97 -6.31 -11.44
C TYR A 102 -9.17 -6.81 -10.64
N TYR A 103 -10.41 -6.46 -11.02
CA TYR A 103 -11.61 -6.90 -10.31
C TYR A 103 -11.73 -8.43 -10.16
N PRO A 104 -11.47 -9.26 -11.20
CA PRO A 104 -11.50 -10.72 -11.05
C PRO A 104 -10.50 -11.25 -10.03
N LEU A 105 -9.33 -10.63 -9.94
CA LEU A 105 -8.27 -11.00 -9.01
C LEU A 105 -8.63 -10.61 -7.57
N LEU A 106 -9.10 -9.37 -7.36
CA LEU A 106 -9.52 -8.91 -6.04
C LEU A 106 -10.74 -9.68 -5.52
N LYS A 107 -11.67 -10.03 -6.41
CA LYS A 107 -12.81 -10.89 -6.06
C LYS A 107 -12.37 -12.27 -5.61
N LYS A 108 -11.36 -12.85 -6.26
CA LYS A 108 -10.77 -14.15 -5.88
C LYS A 108 -10.14 -14.12 -4.49
N PHE A 109 -9.51 -13.01 -4.10
CA PHE A 109 -8.88 -12.82 -2.80
C PHE A 109 -9.68 -11.89 -1.87
N SER A 110 -11.00 -11.91 -1.99
CA SER A 110 -11.89 -11.07 -1.18
C SER A 110 -11.91 -11.44 0.31
N ASP A 111 -11.40 -12.63 0.65
CA ASP A 111 -11.14 -13.10 2.01
C ASP A 111 -9.98 -12.36 2.69
N VAL A 112 -8.99 -11.90 1.91
CA VAL A 112 -7.81 -11.17 2.41
C VAL A 112 -7.91 -9.67 2.12
N VAL A 113 -8.42 -9.30 0.94
CA VAL A 113 -8.50 -7.92 0.46
C VAL A 113 -9.97 -7.47 0.53
N SER A 114 -10.36 -6.92 1.68
CA SER A 114 -11.70 -6.41 1.92
C SER A 114 -11.70 -4.96 2.41
N ASP A 115 -12.77 -4.23 2.11
CA ASP A 115 -13.00 -2.86 2.62
C ASP A 115 -13.25 -2.86 4.13
N ASN A 116 -13.82 -3.94 4.66
CA ASN A 116 -14.13 -4.07 6.07
C ASN A 116 -12.88 -4.58 6.82
N LEU A 117 -12.63 -3.99 7.99
CA LEU A 117 -11.62 -4.51 8.91
C LEU A 117 -12.05 -5.92 9.36
N PRO A 118 -11.13 -6.90 9.35
CA PRO A 118 -11.44 -8.22 9.87
C PRO A 118 -11.79 -8.13 11.35
N SER A 119 -12.93 -8.72 11.71
CA SER A 119 -13.42 -8.81 13.09
C SER A 119 -12.97 -10.08 13.81
N VAL A 120 -12.13 -10.90 13.16
CA VAL A 120 -11.67 -12.19 13.66
C VAL A 120 -10.15 -12.17 13.77
N LEU A 121 -9.62 -12.92 14.74
CA LEU A 121 -8.18 -13.16 14.83
C LEU A 121 -7.66 -13.84 13.56
N PRO A 122 -6.44 -13.52 13.12
CA PRO A 122 -5.80 -14.26 12.05
C PRO A 122 -5.65 -15.74 12.45
N PRO A 123 -5.70 -16.66 11.47
CA PRO A 123 -5.54 -18.09 11.74
C PRO A 123 -4.20 -18.36 12.43
N ASP A 124 -4.22 -19.31 13.35
CA ASP A 124 -3.02 -19.71 14.08
C ASP A 124 -1.99 -20.34 13.13
N ARG A 125 -0.80 -19.75 13.05
CA ARG A 125 0.32 -20.24 12.23
C ARG A 125 1.44 -20.87 13.08
N GLY A 126 1.20 -21.13 14.37
CA GLY A 126 2.18 -21.70 15.29
C GLY A 126 3.26 -20.72 15.79
N VAL A 127 3.33 -19.51 15.23
CA VAL A 127 4.23 -18.44 15.70
C VAL A 127 3.48 -17.56 16.69
N ARG A 128 4.09 -17.27 17.83
CA ARG A 128 3.57 -16.37 18.86
C ARG A 128 4.52 -15.20 19.05
N HIS A 129 3.96 -14.01 19.26
CA HIS A 129 4.76 -12.87 19.70
C HIS A 129 5.01 -13.01 21.21
N GLU A 130 6.27 -13.14 21.58
CA GLU A 130 6.73 -13.10 22.96
C GLU A 130 7.47 -11.79 23.21
N ILE A 131 7.34 -11.25 24.42
CA ILE A 131 8.01 -10.03 24.84
C ILE A 131 9.08 -10.44 25.86
N ASP A 132 10.33 -10.45 25.42
CA ASP A 132 11.47 -10.74 26.29
C ASP A 132 11.69 -9.59 27.27
N LEU A 133 11.66 -9.90 28.56
CA LEU A 133 11.94 -8.94 29.62
C LEU A 133 13.41 -9.00 30.01
N VAL A 134 14.05 -7.84 30.13
CA VAL A 134 15.40 -7.76 30.69
C VAL A 134 15.35 -8.17 32.18
N PRO A 135 16.24 -9.04 32.66
CA PRO A 135 16.25 -9.43 34.07
C PRO A 135 16.32 -8.22 35.02
N GLY A 136 15.44 -8.21 36.03
CA GLY A 136 15.35 -7.12 37.01
C GLY A 136 14.44 -5.95 36.61
N THR A 137 13.76 -6.00 35.46
CA THR A 137 12.74 -4.99 35.12
C THR A 137 11.55 -5.04 36.07
N LYS A 138 11.12 -3.87 36.52
CA LYS A 138 9.90 -3.71 37.31
C LYS A 138 8.69 -3.62 36.38
N TYR A 139 7.54 -4.06 36.89
CA TYR A 139 6.28 -3.91 36.19
C TYR A 139 5.90 -2.43 36.06
N CYS A 140 5.33 -2.06 34.93
CA CYS A 140 4.78 -0.73 34.71
C CYS A 140 3.30 -0.73 35.14
N THR A 141 2.98 -0.04 36.24
CA THR A 141 1.59 0.23 36.65
C THR A 141 1.35 1.72 36.58
N THR A 142 0.81 2.16 35.45
CA THR A 142 0.38 3.55 35.28
C THR A 142 -1.14 3.60 35.38
N ARG A 143 -1.66 4.49 36.24
CA ARG A 143 -3.11 4.71 36.40
C ARG A 143 -3.65 5.47 35.18
N GLN A 144 -4.88 5.14 34.80
CA GLN A 144 -5.62 5.90 33.79
C GLN A 144 -5.74 7.38 34.20
N TRP A 145 -5.35 8.29 33.31
CA TRP A 145 -5.56 9.71 33.52
C TRP A 145 -7.04 10.07 33.45
N PRO A 146 -7.50 11.13 34.14
CA PRO A 146 -8.85 11.62 33.98
C PRO A 146 -9.13 11.94 32.51
N LEU A 147 -10.18 11.34 31.95
CA LEU A 147 -10.62 11.58 30.58
C LEU A 147 -12.01 12.24 30.58
N PRO A 148 -12.31 13.11 29.62
CA PRO A 148 -13.68 13.58 29.37
C PRO A 148 -14.62 12.40 29.10
N LYS A 149 -15.87 12.52 29.53
CA LYS A 149 -16.88 11.45 29.38
C LYS A 149 -17.01 10.97 27.93
N GLU A 150 -17.02 11.88 26.97
CA GLU A 150 -17.10 11.56 25.54
C GLU A 150 -15.96 10.65 25.07
N GLN A 151 -14.75 10.84 25.59
CA GLN A 151 -13.61 9.98 25.26
C GLN A 151 -13.73 8.61 25.93
N VAL A 152 -14.23 8.56 27.17
CA VAL A 152 -14.48 7.30 27.87
C VAL A 152 -15.50 6.46 27.10
N ASP A 153 -16.62 7.05 26.69
CA ASP A 153 -17.67 6.34 25.93
C ASP A 153 -17.12 5.76 24.60
N VAL A 154 -16.25 6.51 23.90
CA VAL A 154 -15.60 6.04 22.67
C VAL A 154 -14.63 4.89 22.94
N ILE A 155 -13.83 4.99 24.00
CA ILE A 155 -12.88 3.94 24.41
C ILE A 155 -13.63 2.67 24.81
N ASP A 156 -14.70 2.79 25.58
CA ASP A 156 -15.51 1.66 26.02
C ASP A 156 -16.19 0.96 24.83
N ALA A 157 -16.75 1.73 23.89
CA ALA A 157 -17.31 1.17 22.65
C ALA A 157 -16.24 0.46 21.81
N PHE A 158 -15.03 1.02 21.72
CA PHE A 158 -13.91 0.40 21.01
C PHE A 158 -13.51 -0.92 21.65
N PHE A 159 -13.34 -0.97 22.98
CA PHE A 159 -12.99 -2.20 23.67
C PHE A 159 -14.11 -3.23 23.66
N ALA A 160 -15.38 -2.84 23.73
CA ALA A 160 -16.51 -3.76 23.59
C ALA A 160 -16.50 -4.45 22.21
N ALA A 161 -16.26 -3.70 21.13
CA ALA A 161 -16.13 -4.26 19.79
C ALA A 161 -14.92 -5.21 19.68
N LYS A 162 -13.77 -4.84 20.28
CA LYS A 162 -12.56 -5.69 20.29
C LYS A 162 -12.69 -6.94 21.16
N TYR A 163 -13.45 -6.86 22.25
CA TYR A 163 -13.79 -7.99 23.09
C TYR A 163 -14.70 -8.97 22.35
N ALA A 164 -15.75 -8.48 21.68
CA ALA A 164 -16.63 -9.30 20.84
C ALA A 164 -15.86 -9.97 19.68
N ALA A 165 -14.84 -9.31 19.13
CA ALA A 165 -13.92 -9.84 18.13
C ALA A 165 -12.90 -10.87 18.67
N GLY A 166 -12.83 -11.09 19.98
CA GLY A 166 -11.81 -11.93 20.62
C GLY A 166 -10.39 -11.36 20.57
N MET A 167 -10.23 -10.08 20.20
CA MET A 167 -8.93 -9.42 20.11
C MET A 167 -8.42 -8.94 21.47
N VAL A 168 -9.34 -8.64 22.39
CA VAL A 168 -9.04 -8.19 23.76
C VAL A 168 -9.80 -9.07 24.74
N ARG A 169 -9.21 -9.29 25.91
CA ARG A 169 -9.82 -10.02 27.03
C ARG A 169 -9.53 -9.31 28.34
N GLU A 170 -10.38 -9.54 29.33
CA GLU A 170 -10.10 -9.10 30.69
C GLU A 170 -8.83 -9.78 31.23
N SER A 171 -8.05 -9.03 32.00
CA SER A 171 -6.81 -9.53 32.58
C SER A 171 -6.65 -9.01 34.01
N LYS A 172 -5.99 -9.82 34.84
CA LYS A 172 -5.53 -9.44 36.18
C LYS A 172 -4.01 -9.18 36.17
N SER A 173 -3.54 -8.52 35.11
CA SER A 173 -2.11 -8.27 34.91
C SER A 173 -1.58 -7.31 35.96
N PRO A 174 -0.35 -7.51 36.48
CA PRO A 174 0.33 -6.49 37.28
C PRO A 174 0.76 -5.27 36.43
N HIS A 175 0.73 -5.39 35.09
CA HIS A 175 1.06 -4.31 34.15
C HIS A 175 -0.20 -3.56 33.70
N SER A 176 -0.12 -2.23 33.70
CA SER A 176 -1.16 -1.35 33.15
C SER A 176 -0.54 -0.13 32.47
N SER A 177 -1.12 0.26 31.33
CA SER A 177 -0.77 1.48 30.61
C SER A 177 -2.06 2.26 30.30
N PRO A 178 -2.05 3.60 30.42
CA PRO A 178 -3.24 4.41 30.19
C PRO A 178 -3.58 4.41 28.70
N THR A 179 -4.87 4.50 28.40
CA THR A 179 -5.39 4.67 27.05
C THR A 179 -5.86 6.11 26.84
N PHE A 180 -5.79 6.60 25.60
CA PHE A 180 -6.27 7.92 25.23
C PHE A 180 -6.72 7.92 23.78
N CYS A 181 -7.61 8.84 23.44
CA CYS A 181 -8.09 9.02 22.07
C CYS A 181 -7.14 9.92 21.28
N VAL A 182 -6.91 9.57 20.01
CA VAL A 182 -6.22 10.42 19.04
C VAL A 182 -7.17 10.73 17.90
N ARG A 183 -7.45 12.01 17.66
CA ARG A 183 -8.30 12.44 16.54
C ARG A 183 -7.58 12.19 15.22
N LYS A 184 -8.15 11.35 14.37
CA LYS A 184 -7.59 11.10 13.03
C LYS A 184 -8.19 12.10 12.02
N PRO A 185 -7.46 12.42 10.94
CA PRO A 185 -7.90 13.40 9.93
C PRO A 185 -9.15 12.95 9.16
N ASN A 186 -9.48 11.67 9.19
CA ASN A 186 -10.71 11.10 8.62
C ASN A 186 -11.97 11.32 9.49
N GLY A 187 -11.86 12.10 10.57
CA GLY A 187 -12.98 12.40 11.47
C GLY A 187 -13.41 11.23 12.36
N LYS A 188 -12.61 10.16 12.39
CA LYS A 188 -12.78 9.00 13.27
C LYS A 188 -11.76 8.98 14.40
#